data_AF-A0A9D5ZMD2-F1
#
_entry.id   AF-A0A9D5ZMD2-F1
#
_cell.length_a   1.000
_cell.length_b   1.000
_cell.length_c   1.000
_cell.angle_alpha   90.00
_cell.angle_beta   90.00
_cell.angle_gamma   90.00
#
_symmetry.space_group_name_H-M   'P 1'
#
loop_
_entity.id
_entity.type
_entity.pdbx_description
1 polymer ?
#
loop_
_entity_poly.entity_id
_entity_poly.type
_entity_poly.pdbx_seq_one_letter_code
_entity_poly.pdbx_strand_id
1 'polypeptide(L)'
;MIRKIFALLPSNLESAYRPLIVGTNLNEIFCMIEERSVHCGNRIFIDNQIFVITSPLSYSVVNKTVEIKTYRNGVRKYFIDDSEVQVEQLITTPKAA
;
A
#
# COMPACT_ATOMS: atom_id res chain seq x y z
N MET A 1 -25.61 -21.89 -43.93
CA MET A 1 -24.65 -22.00 -42.81
C MET A 1 -24.86 -20.79 -41.90
N ILE A 2 -25.52 -20.95 -40.75
CA ILE A 2 -25.91 -19.82 -39.87
C ILE A 2 -24.79 -19.62 -38.85
N ARG A 3 -24.13 -18.45 -38.87
CA ARG A 3 -23.15 -18.05 -37.85
C ARG A 3 -23.91 -17.74 -36.54
N LYS A 4 -23.75 -18.58 -35.52
CA LYS A 4 -24.17 -18.25 -34.16
C LYS A 4 -23.21 -17.20 -33.59
N ILE A 5 -23.72 -15.99 -33.35
CA ILE A 5 -23.00 -14.93 -32.64
C ILE A 5 -23.27 -15.15 -31.16
N PHE A 6 -22.25 -15.53 -30.40
CA PHE A 6 -22.32 -15.56 -28.94
C PHE A 6 -22.10 -14.13 -28.43
N ALA A 7 -23.18 -13.38 -28.23
CA ALA A 7 -23.10 -12.09 -27.55
C ALA A 7 -23.06 -12.34 -26.04
N LEU A 8 -21.88 -12.17 -25.43
CA LEU A 8 -21.77 -12.06 -23.97
C LEU A 8 -22.37 -10.72 -23.57
N LEU A 9 -23.63 -10.73 -23.13
CA LEU A 9 -24.23 -9.55 -22.52
C LEU A 9 -23.50 -9.27 -21.20
N PRO A 10 -23.04 -8.04 -20.95
CA PRO A 10 -22.48 -7.68 -19.66
C PRO A 10 -23.54 -7.89 -18.58
N SER A 11 -23.13 -8.42 -17.43
CA SER A 11 -24.01 -8.69 -16.29
C SER A 11 -24.63 -7.42 -15.70
N ASN A 12 -24.05 -6.25 -15.99
CA ASN A 12 -24.59 -4.96 -15.63
C ASN A 12 -24.57 -4.02 -16.84
N LEU A 13 -25.73 -3.47 -17.20
CA LEU A 13 -25.89 -2.52 -18.30
C LEU A 13 -25.62 -1.07 -17.87
N GLU A 14 -25.48 -0.83 -16.57
CA GLU A 14 -25.11 0.47 -16.05
C GLU A 14 -23.65 0.80 -16.36
N SER A 15 -23.39 2.07 -16.68
CA SER A 15 -22.03 2.54 -16.87
C SER A 15 -21.24 2.41 -15.58
N ALA A 16 -20.15 1.63 -15.62
CA ALA A 16 -19.17 1.56 -14.54
C ALA A 16 -18.32 2.85 -14.42
N TYR A 17 -18.61 3.86 -15.25
CA TYR A 17 -17.95 5.15 -15.15
C TYR A 17 -18.13 5.75 -13.75
N ARG A 18 -17.02 6.17 -13.18
CA ARG A 18 -16.97 6.96 -11.95
C ARG A 18 -16.20 8.23 -12.29
N PRO A 19 -16.80 9.42 -12.13
CA PRO A 19 -16.07 10.67 -12.36
C PRO A 19 -14.89 10.73 -11.40
N LEU A 20 -13.76 11.21 -11.91
CA LEU A 20 -12.60 11.47 -11.08
C LEU A 20 -12.95 12.53 -10.03
N ILE A 21 -12.48 12.32 -8.80
CA ILE A 21 -12.65 13.30 -7.73
C ILE A 21 -11.87 14.56 -8.13
N VAL A 22 -12.52 15.72 -8.00
CA VAL A 22 -11.90 17.01 -8.35
C VAL A 22 -10.69 17.23 -7.45
N GLY A 23 -9.53 17.49 -8.06
CA GLY A 23 -8.26 17.66 -7.33
C GLY A 23 -7.44 16.38 -7.16
N THR A 24 -7.90 15.22 -7.65
CA THR A 24 -7.07 14.01 -7.69
C THR A 24 -5.84 14.24 -8.56
N ASN A 25 -4.66 14.14 -7.95
CA ASN A 25 -3.40 14.21 -8.67
C ASN A 25 -3.16 12.91 -9.44
N LEU A 26 -3.44 12.92 -10.74
CA LEU A 26 -3.23 11.77 -11.62
C LEU A 26 -1.75 11.44 -11.85
N ASN A 27 -0.81 12.26 -11.38
CA ASN A 27 0.61 11.94 -11.40
C ASN A 27 1.01 11.04 -10.23
N GLU A 28 0.22 10.96 -9.16
CA GLU A 28 0.41 10.00 -8.07
C GLU A 28 -0.19 8.64 -8.44
N ILE A 29 0.35 8.03 -9.49
CA ILE A 29 0.04 6.65 -9.82
C ILE A 29 0.89 5.76 -8.92
N PHE A 30 0.29 5.22 -7.86
CA PHE A 30 0.84 4.08 -7.16
C PHE A 30 0.44 2.80 -7.90
N CYS A 31 1.39 1.89 -8.03
CA CYS A 31 1.23 0.66 -8.81
C CYS A 31 0.83 -0.54 -7.93
N MET A 32 1.07 -0.46 -6.62
CA MET A 32 0.81 -1.56 -5.69
C MET A 32 0.55 -1.00 -4.28
N ILE A 33 -0.52 -1.52 -3.65
CA ILE A 33 -0.79 -1.37 -2.22
C ILE A 33 -0.47 -2.72 -1.58
N GLU A 34 0.42 -2.70 -0.59
CA GLU A 34 0.69 -3.84 0.27
C GLU A 34 0.35 -3.44 1.71
N GLU A 35 -0.31 -4.33 2.43
CA GLU A 35 -0.69 -4.10 3.83
C GLU A 35 0.17 -4.96 4.76
N ARG A 36 0.71 -4.35 5.81
CA ARG A 36 1.53 -5.05 6.82
C ARG A 36 1.10 -4.66 8.23
N SER A 37 0.97 -5.64 9.11
CA SER A 37 0.67 -5.38 10.52
C SER A 37 1.90 -4.89 11.28
N VAL A 38 1.72 -3.85 12.09
CA VAL A 38 2.76 -3.31 12.97
C VAL A 38 2.90 -4.18 14.21
N HIS A 39 4.11 -4.69 14.42
CA HIS A 39 4.48 -5.53 15.54
C HIS A 39 5.02 -4.68 16.71
N CYS A 40 5.31 -5.32 17.83
CA CYS A 40 5.84 -4.66 19.02
C CYS A 40 7.10 -3.83 18.71
N GLY A 41 7.22 -2.66 19.38
CA GLY A 41 8.29 -1.71 19.11
C GLY A 41 8.18 -1.00 17.76
N ASN A 42 6.97 -0.85 17.23
CA ASN A 42 6.66 -0.20 15.95
C ASN A 42 7.44 -0.81 14.78
N ARG A 43 7.59 -2.14 14.79
CA ARG A 43 8.35 -2.89 13.78
C ARG A 43 7.45 -3.42 12.69
N ILE A 44 7.96 -3.45 11.47
CA ILE A 44 7.31 -4.08 10.32
C ILE A 44 8.31 -4.98 9.59
N PHE A 45 7.82 -6.09 9.05
CA PHE A 45 8.61 -7.04 8.26
C PHE A 45 8.28 -6.88 6.79
N ILE A 46 9.28 -6.49 5.98
CA ILE A 46 9.16 -6.26 4.54
C ILE A 46 10.35 -6.92 3.88
N ASP A 47 10.14 -7.71 2.83
CA ASP A 47 11.21 -8.33 2.03
C ASP A 47 12.30 -9.04 2.88
N ASN A 48 11.86 -9.75 3.92
CA ASN A 48 12.73 -10.47 4.87
C ASN A 48 13.68 -9.57 5.69
N GLN A 49 13.39 -8.27 5.76
CA GLN A 49 14.08 -7.27 6.57
C GLN A 49 13.14 -6.66 7.60
N ILE A 50 13.71 -6.19 8.69
CA ILE A 50 12.97 -5.53 9.78
C ILE A 50 13.15 -4.02 9.62
N PHE A 51 12.03 -3.30 9.58
CA PHE A 51 11.99 -1.85 9.60
C PHE A 51 11.31 -1.37 10.87
N VAL A 52 11.68 -0.18 11.33
CA VAL A 52 11.08 0.52 12.46
C VAL A 52 10.42 1.79 11.96
N ILE A 53 9.19 2.05 12.39
CA ILE A 53 8.48 3.29 12.09
C ILE A 53 9.01 4.39 13.03
N THR A 54 9.57 5.46 12.46
CA THR A 54 10.22 6.57 13.18
C THR A 54 9.40 7.87 13.19
N SER A 55 8.21 7.87 12.58
CA SER A 55 7.30 9.02 12.49
C SER A 55 6.86 9.55 13.87
N PRO A 56 6.63 10.88 14.03
CA PRO A 56 6.22 11.50 15.30
C PRO A 56 4.72 11.26 15.61
N LEU A 57 4.27 10.01 15.53
CA LEU A 57 2.95 9.65 16.02
C LEU A 57 3.01 9.68 17.55
N SER A 58 2.21 10.55 18.16
CA SER A 58 2.13 10.75 19.62
C SER A 58 1.54 9.55 20.37
N TYR A 59 1.14 8.50 19.65
CA TYR A 59 0.43 7.34 20.16
C TYR A 59 1.03 6.04 19.62
N SER A 60 0.82 4.94 20.35
CA SER A 60 1.29 3.61 19.95
C SER A 60 0.55 3.13 18.68
N VAL A 61 1.31 2.72 17.67
CA VAL A 61 0.79 2.14 16.42
C VAL A 61 0.82 0.61 16.39
N VAL A 62 1.10 -0.01 17.53
CA VAL A 62 1.11 -1.48 17.65
C VAL A 62 -0.28 -2.03 17.27
N ASN A 63 -0.29 -3.11 16.47
CA ASN A 63 -1.49 -3.75 15.90
C ASN A 63 -2.25 -2.93 14.84
N LYS A 64 -1.74 -1.76 14.42
CA LYS A 64 -2.28 -1.08 13.24
C LYS A 64 -1.74 -1.71 11.96
N THR A 65 -2.42 -1.42 10.85
CA THR A 65 -1.96 -1.78 9.52
C THR A 65 -1.19 -0.61 8.91
N VAL A 66 0.01 -0.89 8.42
CA VAL A 66 0.77 0.00 7.54
C VAL A 66 0.37 -0.31 6.10
N GLU A 67 -0.04 0.71 5.38
CA GLU A 67 -0.17 0.67 3.92
C GLU A 67 1.15 1.08 3.28
N ILE A 68 1.68 0.21 2.44
CA ILE A 68 2.88 0.45 1.64
C ILE A 68 2.44 0.75 0.23
N LYS A 69 2.64 2.01 -0.20
CA LYS A 69 2.32 2.47 -1.56
C LYS A 69 3.59 2.52 -2.37
N THR A 70 3.70 1.67 -3.38
CA THR A 70 4.83 1.68 -4.32
C THR A 70 4.47 2.52 -5.55
N TYR A 71 5.20 3.60 -5.78
CA TYR A 71 4.99 4.51 -6.89
C TYR A 71 5.70 4.03 -8.15
N ARG A 72 5.32 4.57 -9.31
CA ARG A 72 5.87 4.19 -10.63
C ARG A 72 7.40 4.30 -10.73
N ASN A 73 8.02 5.19 -9.96
CA ASN A 73 9.47 5.36 -9.88
C ASN A 73 10.15 4.36 -8.93
N GLY A 74 9.41 3.40 -8.37
CA GLY A 74 9.91 2.42 -7.39
C GLY A 74 10.03 2.96 -5.97
N VAL A 75 9.72 4.25 -5.73
CA VAL A 75 9.71 4.81 -4.38
C VAL A 75 8.56 4.20 -3.60
N ARG A 76 8.85 3.78 -2.37
CA ARG A 76 7.84 3.30 -1.41
C ARG A 76 7.54 4.41 -0.42
N LYS A 77 6.26 4.64 -0.14
CA LYS A 77 5.81 5.44 1.00
C LYS A 77 4.93 4.59 1.91
N TYR A 78 4.91 4.95 3.17
CA TYR A 78 4.27 4.19 4.23
C TYR A 78 3.19 5.05 4.87
N PHE A 79 2.01 4.50 5.08
CA PHE A 79 0.88 5.23 5.65
C PHE A 79 0.24 4.43 6.79
N ILE A 80 -0.23 5.14 7.80
CA ILE A 80 -1.07 4.60 8.88
C ILE A 80 -2.23 5.58 9.05
N ASP A 81 -3.47 5.10 8.96
CA ASP A 81 -4.67 5.93 9.04
C ASP A 81 -4.57 7.20 8.16
N ASP A 82 -4.23 7.00 6.88
CA ASP A 82 -4.01 8.05 5.88
C ASP A 82 -2.86 9.04 6.17
N SER A 83 -2.11 8.85 7.25
CA SER A 83 -0.97 9.70 7.61
C SER A 83 0.35 9.09 7.15
N GLU A 84 1.16 9.85 6.42
CA GLU A 84 2.49 9.40 5.95
C GLU A 84 3.44 9.21 7.14
N VAL A 85 4.15 8.09 7.17
CA VAL A 85 5.12 7.73 8.21
C VAL A 85 6.50 7.45 7.63
N GLN A 86 7.54 7.83 8.37
CA GLN A 86 8.91 7.46 8.07
C GLN A 86 9.23 6.08 8.63
N VAL A 87 10.01 5.30 7.89
CA VAL A 87 10.51 4.00 8.32
C VAL A 87 12.01 3.91 8.09
N GLU A 88 12.70 3.29 9.03
CA GLU A 88 14.15 3.08 8.97
C GLU A 88 14.47 1.59 9.07
N GLN A 89 15.44 1.13 8.29
CA GLN A 89 15.88 -0.27 8.36
C GLN A 89 16.61 -0.51 9.67
N LEU A 90 16.16 -1.52 10.43
CA LEU A 90 16.86 -1.95 11.63
C LEU A 90 18.05 -2.82 11.21
N ILE A 91 19.25 -2.24 11.22
CA ILE A 91 20.48 -3.01 11.02
C ILE A 91 20.75 -3.80 12.30
N THR A 92 20.32 -5.06 12.33
CA THR A 92 20.80 -5.98 13.37
C THR A 92 22.24 -6.35 13.07
N THR A 93 23.18 -5.71 13.74
CA THR A 93 24.57 -6.17 13.76
C THR A 93 24.57 -7.60 14.30
N PRO A 94 25.14 -8.60 13.58
CA PRO A 94 25.26 -9.93 14.15
C PRO A 94 26.11 -9.82 15.41
N LYS A 95 25.56 -10.26 16.54
CA LYS A 95 26.30 -10.39 17.80
C LYS A 95 27.43 -11.37 17.52
N ALA A 96 28.67 -10.87 17.44
CA ALA A 96 29.85 -11.72 17.33
C ALA A 96 29.81 -12.72 18.51
N ALA A 97 29.76 -14.00 18.16
CA ALA A 97 29.81 -15.11 19.10
C ALA A 97 31.23 -15.27 19.65
#